data_AF-A0A9P3B5I0-F1
#
_entry.id   AF-A0A9P3B5I0-F1
#
_cell.length_a   1.000
_cell.length_b   1.000
_cell.length_c   1.000
_cell.angle_alpha   90.00
_cell.angle_beta   90.00
_cell.angle_gamma   90.00
#
_symmetry.space_group_name_H-M   'P 1'
#
loop_
_entity.id
_entity.type
_entity.pdbx_description
1 polymer ?
#
loop_
_entity_poly.entity_id
_entity_poly.type
_entity_poly.pdbx_seq_one_letter_code
_entity_poly.pdbx_strand_id
1 'polypeptide(L)'
;MALEALPAELRIHILKSMPDVETLHDLIRVSAAYRITYRFSQRSILDRLVREHYGAVGLEEPIMAIQSAGLHAEESANKQRIIEVLDRQRISDSVPSKLNPSDSIDLLHLHQTFQTLLDSLSSHAGLSGQTEPLPRQQTAPLRLSPTEKARILRALCRLQTYCNVFGAREWTEPADDLCNPSIPKRTSSTWYKNFTIHEMWRLCFGSMAPWEVEEFGSVWVLVRNEYKRMFDEIQQEFPRTDSRWRSLRPASLPADPCELYPSSSDDTNDYSIYLNHLVLLGPTFLHKVLSQNTREDRWRLLACNAISSKSSFMDTVRVVRNPSPQVWSVERCTNDDTLQGLRTMPAIDQPNPGWKQHWHGQDVADFESFTPRSTVGTSGDTQLRTFGHCAGWEWGYALWDAAR
;
A
#
# COMPACT_ATOMS: atom_id res chain seq x y z
N MET A 1 -16.96 -26.43 33.15
CA MET A 1 -18.34 -26.60 32.61
C MET A 1 -19.30 -25.42 32.92
N ALA A 2 -18.84 -24.25 33.40
CA ALA A 2 -19.76 -23.15 33.77
C ALA A 2 -20.10 -22.17 32.62
N LEU A 3 -19.18 -21.93 31.68
CA LEU A 3 -19.34 -20.93 30.61
C LEU A 3 -20.35 -21.33 29.53
N GLU A 4 -20.49 -22.62 29.24
CA GLU A 4 -21.42 -23.11 28.20
C GLU A 4 -22.88 -23.13 28.66
N ALA A 5 -23.10 -23.15 29.99
CA ALA A 5 -24.43 -23.11 30.60
C ALA A 5 -24.99 -21.67 30.69
N LEU A 6 -24.23 -20.66 30.26
CA LEU A 6 -24.67 -19.28 30.28
C LEU A 6 -25.85 -19.06 29.30
N PRO A 7 -26.82 -18.19 29.65
CA PRO A 7 -27.82 -17.68 28.73
C PRO A 7 -27.20 -17.15 27.43
N ALA A 8 -27.95 -17.23 26.34
CA ALA A 8 -27.47 -16.86 25.02
C ALA A 8 -27.01 -15.39 24.97
N GLU A 9 -27.68 -14.51 25.71
CA GLU A 9 -27.40 -13.09 25.83
C GLU A 9 -26.01 -12.84 26.43
N LEU A 10 -25.66 -13.56 27.50
CA LEU A 10 -24.34 -13.45 28.13
C LEU A 10 -23.24 -14.01 27.22
N ARG A 11 -23.53 -15.10 26.49
CA ARG A 11 -22.59 -15.64 25.49
C ARG A 11 -22.36 -14.65 24.34
N ILE A 12 -23.41 -13.96 23.85
CA ILE A 12 -23.27 -12.89 22.85
C ILE A 12 -22.43 -11.75 23.39
N HIS A 13 -22.66 -11.31 24.63
CA HIS A 13 -21.85 -10.27 25.25
C HIS A 13 -20.38 -10.66 25.34
N ILE A 14 -20.08 -11.88 25.77
CA ILE A 14 -18.71 -12.41 25.83
C ILE A 14 -18.07 -12.40 24.43
N LEU A 15 -18.77 -12.90 23.40
CA LEU A 15 -18.28 -12.88 22.02
C LEU A 15 -18.05 -11.46 21.49
N LYS A 16 -18.90 -10.51 21.87
CA LYS A 16 -18.76 -9.08 21.52
C LYS A 16 -17.67 -8.38 22.32
N SER A 17 -17.19 -8.95 23.42
CA SER A 17 -16.08 -8.40 24.20
C SER A 17 -14.73 -8.97 23.78
N MET A 18 -14.67 -9.87 22.80
CA MET A 18 -13.41 -10.40 22.29
C MET A 18 -12.58 -9.29 21.61
N PRO A 19 -11.29 -9.16 21.94
CA PRO A 19 -10.45 -8.06 21.46
C PRO A 19 -9.98 -8.25 20.00
N ASP A 20 -9.91 -9.49 19.53
CA ASP A 20 -9.38 -9.83 18.21
C ASP A 20 -10.03 -11.11 17.63
N VAL A 21 -9.73 -11.35 16.35
CA VAL A 21 -10.27 -12.47 15.57
C VAL A 21 -9.71 -13.82 16.02
N GLU A 22 -8.47 -13.87 16.49
CA GLU A 22 -7.80 -15.11 16.90
C GLU A 22 -8.44 -15.65 18.18
N THR A 23 -8.61 -14.80 19.19
CA THR A 23 -9.29 -15.12 20.44
C THR A 23 -10.74 -15.54 20.19
N LEU A 24 -11.44 -14.83 19.28
CA LEU A 24 -12.79 -15.21 18.86
C LEU A 24 -12.80 -16.59 18.21
N HIS A 25 -11.85 -16.86 17.30
CA HIS A 25 -11.72 -18.12 16.58
C HIS A 25 -11.42 -19.29 17.52
N ASP A 26 -10.54 -19.11 18.50
CA ASP A 26 -10.22 -20.15 19.48
C ASP A 26 -11.42 -20.50 20.35
N LEU A 27 -12.17 -19.51 20.82
CA LEU A 27 -13.36 -19.75 21.64
C LEU A 27 -14.44 -20.54 20.89
N ILE A 28 -14.70 -20.19 19.63
CA ILE A 28 -15.69 -20.92 18.81
C ILE A 28 -15.19 -22.30 18.36
N ARG A 29 -13.88 -22.53 18.33
CA ARG A 29 -13.28 -23.83 18.03
C ARG A 29 -13.41 -24.79 19.22
N VAL A 30 -13.20 -24.28 20.43
CA VAL A 30 -13.19 -25.08 21.66
C VAL A 30 -14.61 -25.35 22.20
N SER A 31 -15.58 -24.47 21.96
CA SER A 31 -16.95 -24.62 22.47
C SER A 31 -18.03 -24.62 21.39
N ALA A 32 -18.79 -25.72 21.32
CA ALA A 32 -19.94 -25.84 20.42
C ALA A 32 -21.06 -24.83 20.77
N ALA A 33 -21.26 -24.54 22.06
CA ALA A 33 -22.26 -23.58 22.51
C ALA A 33 -21.94 -22.17 22.02
N TYR A 34 -20.68 -21.74 22.11
CA TYR A 34 -20.23 -20.45 21.58
C TYR A 34 -20.22 -20.40 20.06
N ARG A 35 -19.89 -21.52 19.39
CA ARG A 35 -19.99 -21.61 17.92
C ARG A 35 -21.40 -21.38 17.40
N ILE A 36 -22.41 -21.97 18.06
CA ILE A 36 -23.82 -21.76 17.69
C ILE A 36 -24.23 -20.31 17.94
N THR A 37 -23.87 -19.75 19.11
CA THR A 37 -24.18 -18.35 19.44
C THR A 37 -23.48 -17.37 18.48
N TYR A 38 -22.23 -17.65 18.10
CA TYR A 38 -21.50 -16.88 17.12
C TYR A 38 -22.22 -16.87 15.78
N ARG A 39 -22.66 -18.02 15.26
CA ARG A 39 -23.41 -18.06 13.99
C ARG A 39 -24.67 -17.18 14.01
N PHE A 40 -25.35 -17.08 15.15
CA PHE A 40 -26.54 -16.22 15.29
C PHE A 40 -26.20 -14.72 15.32
N SER A 41 -25.03 -14.36 15.84
CA SER A 41 -24.62 -12.95 16.09
C SER A 41 -23.42 -12.49 15.23
N GLN A 42 -22.99 -13.33 14.29
CA GLN A 42 -21.75 -13.20 13.51
C GLN A 42 -21.64 -11.83 12.86
N ARG A 43 -22.71 -11.39 12.17
CA ARG A 43 -22.72 -10.09 11.49
C ARG A 43 -22.42 -8.92 12.43
N SER A 44 -23.02 -8.92 13.62
CA SER A 44 -22.82 -7.85 14.60
C SER A 44 -21.44 -7.90 15.26
N ILE A 45 -20.88 -9.10 15.46
CA ILE A 45 -19.55 -9.27 16.07
C ILE A 45 -18.48 -8.82 15.09
N LEU A 46 -18.55 -9.29 13.84
CA LEU A 46 -17.57 -8.97 12.81
C LEU A 46 -17.60 -7.50 12.39
N ASP A 47 -18.80 -6.91 12.18
CA ASP A 47 -18.93 -5.49 11.83
C ASP A 47 -18.32 -4.58 12.92
N ARG A 48 -18.53 -4.93 14.19
CA ARG A 48 -17.90 -4.23 15.32
C ARG A 48 -16.37 -4.31 15.25
N LEU A 49 -15.82 -5.53 15.12
CA LEU A 49 -14.36 -5.72 15.05
C LEU A 49 -13.74 -4.92 13.92
N VAL A 50 -14.35 -4.95 12.73
CA VAL A 50 -13.89 -4.18 11.56
C VAL A 50 -13.85 -2.67 11.88
N ARG A 51 -14.94 -2.13 12.45
CA ARG A 51 -15.03 -0.70 12.77
C ARG A 51 -14.05 -0.28 13.86
N GLU A 52 -13.79 -1.14 14.83
CA GLU A 52 -12.78 -0.89 15.87
C GLU A 52 -11.36 -0.87 15.29
N HIS A 53 -11.02 -1.84 14.45
CA HIS A 53 -9.68 -1.94 13.86
C HIS A 53 -9.36 -0.82 12.87
N TYR A 54 -10.32 -0.40 12.06
CA TYR A 54 -10.12 0.69 11.08
C TYR A 54 -10.51 2.07 11.61
N GLY A 55 -10.90 2.22 12.88
CA GLY A 55 -11.62 3.39 13.39
C GLY A 55 -11.08 4.77 12.97
N ALA A 56 -9.76 4.98 12.98
CA ALA A 56 -9.16 6.23 12.54
C ALA A 56 -9.08 6.40 11.01
N VAL A 57 -8.98 5.29 10.27
CA VAL A 57 -8.87 5.26 8.80
C VAL A 57 -10.23 5.42 8.12
N GLY A 58 -11.30 4.93 8.75
CA GLY A 58 -12.59 4.76 8.10
C GLY A 58 -12.64 3.47 7.27
N LEU A 59 -13.77 3.23 6.61
CA LEU A 59 -14.02 1.99 5.85
C LEU A 59 -13.96 2.19 4.33
N GLU A 60 -13.86 3.42 3.85
CA GLU A 60 -13.89 3.79 2.44
C GLU A 60 -12.73 3.12 1.69
N GLU A 61 -11.49 3.33 2.17
CA GLU A 61 -10.28 2.80 1.53
C GLU A 61 -10.13 1.28 1.67
N PRO A 62 -10.41 0.67 2.85
CA PRO A 62 -10.42 -0.78 2.97
C PRO A 62 -11.47 -1.46 2.09
N ILE A 63 -12.67 -0.88 1.97
CA ILE A 63 -13.73 -1.41 1.10
C ILE A 63 -13.30 -1.34 -0.37
N MET A 64 -12.70 -0.23 -0.81
CA MET A 64 -12.13 -0.13 -2.16
C MET A 64 -11.07 -1.21 -2.41
N ALA A 65 -10.21 -1.47 -1.43
CA ALA A 65 -9.16 -2.47 -1.55
C ALA A 65 -9.71 -3.90 -1.73
N ILE A 66 -10.76 -4.27 -1.00
CA ILE A 66 -11.39 -5.61 -1.18
C ILE A 66 -12.21 -5.68 -2.47
N GLN A 67 -12.96 -4.63 -2.83
CA GLN A 67 -13.83 -4.62 -4.00
C GLN A 67 -13.08 -4.52 -5.32
N SER A 68 -11.86 -3.99 -5.30
CA SER A 68 -10.99 -3.92 -6.47
C SER A 68 -10.30 -5.25 -6.79
N ALA A 69 -10.31 -6.22 -5.89
CA ALA A 69 -9.68 -7.52 -6.12
C ALA A 69 -10.24 -8.18 -7.39
N GLY A 70 -9.36 -8.55 -8.31
CA GLY A 70 -9.72 -9.14 -9.62
C GLY A 70 -10.16 -8.14 -10.69
N LEU A 71 -10.28 -6.84 -10.40
CA LEU A 71 -10.67 -5.82 -11.38
C LEU A 71 -9.48 -5.32 -12.20
N HIS A 72 -8.92 -6.20 -13.02
CA HIS A 72 -7.73 -5.87 -13.81
C HIS A 72 -8.05 -4.90 -14.96
N ALA A 73 -7.34 -3.78 -15.02
CA ALA A 73 -7.53 -2.74 -16.04
C ALA A 73 -7.10 -3.16 -17.46
N GLU A 74 -6.41 -4.30 -17.61
CA GLU A 74 -6.10 -4.90 -18.91
C GLU A 74 -7.34 -5.49 -19.60
N GLU A 75 -8.34 -5.87 -18.80
CA GLU A 75 -9.59 -6.45 -19.29
C GLU A 75 -10.60 -5.33 -19.54
N SER A 76 -10.91 -5.08 -20.80
CA SER A 76 -11.81 -3.98 -21.20
C SER A 76 -13.20 -4.08 -20.56
N ALA A 77 -13.67 -5.31 -20.28
CA ALA A 77 -14.91 -5.57 -19.57
C ALA A 77 -14.95 -4.99 -18.15
N ASN A 78 -13.79 -4.87 -17.48
CA ASN A 78 -13.70 -4.34 -16.12
C ASN A 78 -13.75 -2.81 -16.08
N LYS A 79 -13.58 -2.11 -17.21
CA LYS A 79 -13.40 -0.64 -17.25
C LYS A 79 -14.49 0.11 -16.49
N GLN A 80 -15.76 -0.21 -16.72
CA GLN A 80 -16.87 0.47 -16.05
C GLN A 80 -16.88 0.17 -14.55
N ARG A 81 -16.67 -1.09 -14.17
CA ARG A 81 -16.65 -1.51 -12.76
C ARG A 81 -15.49 -0.87 -12.00
N ILE A 82 -14.32 -0.72 -12.63
CA ILE A 82 -13.16 0.00 -12.08
C ILE A 82 -13.53 1.46 -11.80
N ILE A 83 -14.18 2.15 -12.74
CA ILE A 83 -14.61 3.55 -12.55
C ILE A 83 -15.56 3.65 -11.36
N GLU A 84 -16.51 2.72 -11.22
CA GLU A 84 -17.46 2.70 -10.10
C GLU A 84 -16.79 2.45 -8.74
N VAL A 85 -15.81 1.55 -8.67
CA VAL A 85 -15.11 1.20 -7.43
C VAL A 85 -14.08 2.26 -7.04
N LEU A 86 -13.51 2.99 -8.00
CA LEU A 86 -12.55 4.07 -7.69
C LEU A 86 -13.21 5.43 -7.46
N ASP A 87 -14.53 5.54 -7.68
CA ASP A 87 -15.29 6.75 -7.38
C ASP A 87 -15.50 6.92 -5.87
N ARG A 88 -14.58 7.67 -5.24
CA ARG A 88 -14.52 7.85 -3.79
C ARG A 88 -15.73 8.58 -3.21
N GLN A 89 -16.30 9.53 -3.95
CA GLN A 89 -17.47 10.27 -3.50
C GLN A 89 -18.64 9.32 -3.36
N ARG A 90 -18.84 8.46 -4.38
CA ARG A 90 -19.87 7.42 -4.36
C ARG A 90 -19.67 6.40 -3.23
N ILE A 91 -18.43 6.08 -2.86
CA ILE A 91 -18.15 5.13 -1.77
C ILE A 91 -18.40 5.75 -0.40
N SER A 92 -18.00 7.00 -0.18
CA SER A 92 -18.32 7.72 1.07
C SER A 92 -19.82 7.73 1.34
N ASP A 93 -20.64 7.90 0.31
CA ASP A 93 -22.11 7.92 0.42
C ASP A 93 -22.73 6.52 0.54
N SER A 94 -21.96 5.46 0.24
CA SER A 94 -22.46 4.07 0.18
C SER A 94 -21.83 3.11 1.18
N VAL A 95 -21.00 3.61 2.12
CA VAL A 95 -20.49 2.79 3.23
C VAL A 95 -21.69 2.18 3.96
N PRO A 96 -21.82 0.83 3.96
CA PRO A 96 -23.00 0.19 4.50
C PRO A 96 -23.05 0.39 6.02
N SER A 97 -24.25 0.68 6.53
CA SER A 97 -24.50 0.76 7.97
C SER A 97 -24.23 -0.55 8.70
N LYS A 98 -24.29 -1.68 7.98
CA LYS A 98 -23.92 -3.02 8.47
C LYS A 98 -23.25 -3.83 7.38
N LEU A 99 -22.00 -4.22 7.62
CA LEU A 99 -21.24 -5.05 6.71
C LEU A 99 -21.84 -6.46 6.58
N ASN A 100 -21.58 -7.11 5.44
CA ASN A 100 -21.83 -8.54 5.29
C ASN A 100 -20.74 -9.33 6.03
N PRO A 101 -21.03 -10.54 6.53
CA PRO A 101 -20.03 -11.36 7.20
C PRO A 101 -18.80 -11.68 6.33
N SER A 102 -18.99 -11.93 5.03
CA SER A 102 -17.88 -12.20 4.10
C SER A 102 -16.96 -10.99 3.99
N ASP A 103 -17.51 -9.83 3.62
CA ASP A 103 -16.76 -8.57 3.53
C ASP A 103 -16.03 -8.25 4.85
N SER A 104 -16.66 -8.54 5.98
CA SER A 104 -16.04 -8.31 7.29
C SER A 104 -14.83 -9.21 7.52
N ILE A 105 -14.90 -10.48 7.12
CA ILE A 105 -13.76 -11.42 7.20
C ILE A 105 -12.63 -10.94 6.29
N ASP A 106 -12.94 -10.54 5.05
CA ASP A 106 -11.94 -10.05 4.10
C ASP A 106 -11.26 -8.78 4.60
N LEU A 107 -12.03 -7.85 5.18
CA LEU A 107 -11.52 -6.62 5.78
C LEU A 107 -10.62 -6.89 7.00
N LEU A 108 -11.00 -7.84 7.86
CA LEU A 108 -10.20 -8.22 9.03
C LEU A 108 -8.89 -8.91 8.61
N HIS A 109 -8.95 -9.79 7.62
CA HIS A 109 -7.78 -10.43 7.06
C HIS A 109 -6.83 -9.41 6.42
N LEU A 110 -7.37 -8.44 5.66
CA LEU A 110 -6.59 -7.35 5.08
C LEU A 110 -5.95 -6.48 6.17
N HIS A 111 -6.69 -6.16 7.23
CA HIS A 111 -6.17 -5.39 8.36
C HIS A 111 -5.00 -6.12 9.03
N GLN A 112 -5.16 -7.41 9.32
CA GLN A 112 -4.12 -8.23 9.91
C GLN A 112 -2.87 -8.29 9.02
N THR A 113 -3.06 -8.47 7.71
CA THR A 113 -1.97 -8.44 6.72
C THR A 113 -1.20 -7.11 6.80
N PHE A 114 -1.89 -5.98 6.83
CA PHE A 114 -1.26 -4.66 6.84
C PHE A 114 -0.63 -4.30 8.19
N GLN A 115 -1.19 -4.76 9.31
CA GLN A 115 -0.57 -4.63 10.63
C GLN A 115 0.78 -5.37 10.66
N THR A 116 0.82 -6.63 10.21
CA THR A 116 2.07 -7.41 10.14
C THR A 116 3.13 -6.72 9.27
N LEU A 117 2.72 -6.16 8.13
CA LEU A 117 3.62 -5.39 7.28
C LEU A 117 4.13 -4.12 7.97
N LEU A 118 3.24 -3.37 8.62
CA LEU A 118 3.59 -2.15 9.33
C LEU A 118 4.60 -2.42 10.45
N ASP A 119 4.40 -3.50 11.21
CA ASP A 119 5.32 -3.91 12.27
C ASP A 119 6.68 -4.32 11.70
N SER A 120 6.69 -5.10 10.61
CA SER A 120 7.92 -5.46 9.89
C SER A 120 8.67 -4.22 9.39
N LEU A 121 7.99 -3.31 8.71
CA LEU A 121 8.57 -2.07 8.19
C LEU A 121 9.13 -1.19 9.31
N SER A 122 8.40 -1.06 10.42
CA SER A 122 8.83 -0.27 11.57
C SER A 122 10.09 -0.85 12.24
N SER A 123 10.23 -2.18 12.24
CA SER A 123 11.42 -2.86 12.76
C SER A 123 12.66 -2.68 11.88
N HIS A 124 12.51 -2.61 10.56
CA HIS A 124 13.64 -2.47 9.63
C HIS A 124 14.02 -1.02 9.35
N ALA A 125 13.12 -0.07 9.54
CA ALA A 125 13.38 1.33 9.23
C ALA A 125 14.47 1.97 10.12
N GLY A 126 14.81 1.37 11.27
CA GLY A 126 15.96 1.77 12.10
C GLY A 126 17.33 1.29 11.61
N LEU A 127 17.39 0.45 10.56
CA LEU A 127 18.62 -0.18 10.05
C LEU A 127 19.09 0.41 8.71
N SER A 128 18.32 1.31 8.10
CA SER A 128 18.67 1.98 6.85
C SER A 128 19.77 3.02 7.08
N GLY A 129 21.02 2.57 7.06
CA GLY A 129 22.20 3.43 7.08
C GLY A 129 22.20 4.40 5.90
N GLN A 130 22.06 5.70 6.20
CA GLN A 130 22.48 6.75 5.29
C GLN A 130 23.85 7.29 5.72
N THR A 131 24.75 7.27 4.75
CA THR A 131 26.08 7.86 4.74
C THR A 131 25.96 9.39 4.75
N GLU A 132 25.94 10.00 5.94
CA GLU A 132 26.47 11.33 6.32
C GLU A 132 25.76 11.81 7.62
N PRO A 133 26.46 12.50 8.54
CA PRO A 133 26.09 12.54 9.95
C PRO A 133 25.10 13.69 10.27
N LEU A 134 23.81 13.39 10.32
CA LEU A 134 22.91 14.10 11.25
C LEU A 134 23.01 13.45 12.64
N PRO A 135 22.96 14.22 13.75
CA PRO A 135 23.39 13.76 15.06
C PRO A 135 22.54 12.61 15.61
N ARG A 136 23.05 11.38 15.44
CA ARG A 136 23.18 10.26 16.41
C ARG A 136 22.01 9.92 17.37
N GLN A 137 20.75 10.20 17.05
CA GLN A 137 19.61 9.83 17.93
C GLN A 137 18.61 8.80 17.37
N GLN A 138 18.82 8.21 16.19
CA GLN A 138 17.79 7.36 15.55
C GLN A 138 18.23 5.92 15.24
N THR A 139 18.88 5.24 16.20
CA THR A 139 19.09 3.77 16.13
C THR A 139 17.98 2.97 16.84
N ALA A 140 16.91 3.62 17.27
CA ALA A 140 15.74 2.94 17.84
C ALA A 140 14.70 2.65 16.73
N PRO A 141 13.93 1.55 16.83
CA PRO A 141 12.81 1.29 15.92
C PRO A 141 11.84 2.48 15.93
N LEU A 142 11.35 2.86 14.74
CA LEU A 142 10.44 3.99 14.59
C LEU A 142 9.17 3.75 15.42
N ARG A 143 8.97 4.58 16.45
CA ARG A 143 7.72 4.60 17.22
C ARG A 143 6.72 5.49 16.48
N LEU A 144 5.74 4.86 15.86
CA LEU A 144 4.67 5.53 15.14
C LEU A 144 3.47 5.78 16.07
N SER A 145 2.96 7.01 16.06
CA SER A 145 1.75 7.41 16.75
C SER A 145 0.55 6.71 16.14
N PRO A 146 -0.58 6.61 16.88
CA PRO A 146 -1.82 6.08 16.34
C PRO A 146 -2.23 6.75 15.03
N THR A 147 -1.98 8.05 14.87
CA THR A 147 -2.28 8.79 13.64
C THR A 147 -1.37 8.38 12.47
N GLU A 148 -0.06 8.23 12.67
CA GLU A 148 0.82 7.74 11.57
C GLU A 148 0.54 6.30 11.20
N LYS A 149 0.27 5.44 12.19
CA LYS A 149 -0.16 4.07 11.89
C LYS A 149 -1.41 4.07 11.03
N ALA A 150 -2.39 4.93 11.34
CA ALA A 150 -3.60 5.08 10.54
C ALA A 150 -3.33 5.63 9.13
N ARG A 151 -2.48 6.66 8.98
CA ARG A 151 -2.13 7.21 7.65
C ARG A 151 -1.38 6.18 6.79
N ILE A 152 -0.45 5.42 7.36
CA ILE A 152 0.25 4.34 6.65
C ILE A 152 -0.73 3.23 6.28
N LEU A 153 -1.62 2.83 7.19
CA LEU A 153 -2.66 1.84 6.90
C LEU A 153 -3.58 2.30 5.75
N ARG A 154 -3.99 3.57 5.76
CA ARG A 154 -4.75 4.21 4.69
C ARG A 154 -4.00 4.16 3.35
N ALA A 155 -2.71 4.49 3.36
CA ALA A 155 -1.86 4.44 2.18
C ALA A 155 -1.61 3.01 1.68
N LEU A 156 -1.53 2.00 2.57
CA LEU A 156 -1.48 0.58 2.21
C LEU A 156 -2.77 0.12 1.52
N CYS A 157 -3.95 0.52 2.02
CA CYS A 157 -5.22 0.27 1.34
C CYS A 157 -5.24 0.88 -0.07
N ARG A 158 -4.79 2.13 -0.20
CA ARG A 158 -4.70 2.83 -1.50
C ARG A 158 -3.74 2.13 -2.46
N LEU A 159 -2.56 1.73 -1.97
CA LEU A 159 -1.57 0.99 -2.75
C LEU A 159 -2.11 -0.37 -3.19
N GLN A 160 -2.79 -1.10 -2.31
CA GLN A 160 -3.42 -2.37 -2.68
C GLN A 160 -4.51 -2.18 -3.74
N THR A 161 -5.37 -1.18 -3.60
CA THR A 161 -6.38 -0.83 -4.61
C THR A 161 -5.73 -0.52 -5.95
N TYR A 162 -4.67 0.29 -5.97
CA TYR A 162 -3.91 0.61 -7.16
C TYR A 162 -3.31 -0.65 -7.81
N CYS A 163 -2.68 -1.52 -7.03
CA CYS A 163 -2.07 -2.76 -7.51
C CYS A 163 -3.10 -3.78 -8.03
N ASN A 164 -4.27 -3.88 -7.39
CA ASN A 164 -5.34 -4.75 -7.86
C ASN A 164 -5.81 -4.37 -9.28
N VAL A 165 -5.91 -3.06 -9.54
CA VAL A 165 -6.46 -2.53 -10.79
C VAL A 165 -5.40 -2.36 -11.87
N PHE A 166 -4.34 -1.62 -11.57
CA PHE A 166 -3.30 -1.18 -12.52
C PHE A 166 -1.96 -1.90 -12.33
N GLY A 167 -1.85 -2.77 -11.32
CA GLY A 167 -0.63 -3.48 -10.98
C GLY A 167 -0.30 -4.67 -11.88
N ALA A 168 0.65 -5.46 -11.38
CA ALA A 168 1.11 -6.69 -12.01
C ALA A 168 0.35 -7.89 -11.41
N ARG A 169 0.35 -9.01 -12.14
CA ARG A 169 -0.26 -10.27 -11.69
C ARG A 169 0.82 -11.18 -11.12
N GLU A 170 0.52 -11.78 -9.96
CA GLU A 170 1.34 -12.86 -9.42
C GLU A 170 1.40 -14.00 -10.42
N TRP A 171 2.60 -14.53 -10.63
CA TRP A 171 2.76 -15.76 -11.37
C TRP A 171 2.47 -16.95 -10.49
N THR A 172 1.51 -17.74 -10.94
CA THR A 172 1.25 -19.08 -10.45
C THR A 172 1.60 -20.08 -11.54
N GLU A 173 2.19 -21.20 -11.16
CA GLU A 173 2.46 -22.27 -12.11
C GLU A 173 1.14 -22.73 -12.73
N PRO A 174 1.03 -22.78 -14.07
CA PRO A 174 -0.16 -23.34 -14.69
C PRO A 174 -0.30 -24.78 -14.21
N ALA A 175 -1.42 -25.09 -13.55
CA ALA A 175 -1.74 -26.47 -13.23
C ALA A 175 -1.70 -27.29 -14.52
N ASP A 176 -1.09 -28.48 -14.48
CA ASP A 176 -0.81 -29.36 -15.62
C ASP A 176 -2.03 -29.73 -16.50
N ASP A 177 -3.25 -29.35 -16.09
CA ASP A 177 -4.49 -29.86 -16.68
C ASP A 177 -5.15 -29.00 -17.77
N LEU A 178 -4.59 -27.86 -18.20
CA LEU A 178 -5.19 -27.12 -19.33
C LEU A 178 -4.14 -26.56 -20.29
N CYS A 179 -3.84 -27.36 -21.32
CA CYS A 179 -3.34 -26.92 -22.63
C CYS A 179 -4.30 -25.89 -23.27
N ASN A 180 -4.36 -24.68 -22.73
CA ASN A 180 -4.98 -23.55 -23.40
C ASN A 180 -3.85 -22.70 -24.02
N PRO A 181 -3.69 -22.69 -25.36
CA PRO A 181 -2.71 -21.84 -26.04
C PRO A 181 -3.01 -20.33 -25.90
N SER A 182 -4.07 -19.99 -25.18
CA SER A 182 -4.58 -18.65 -24.87
C SER A 182 -4.14 -18.12 -23.50
N ILE A 183 -3.34 -18.85 -22.71
CA ILE A 183 -2.71 -18.26 -21.51
C ILE A 183 -1.84 -17.10 -21.99
N PRO A 184 -2.18 -15.84 -21.66
CA PRO A 184 -1.43 -14.71 -22.17
C PRO A 184 0.01 -14.86 -21.71
N LYS A 185 0.94 -14.79 -22.68
CA LYS A 185 2.38 -14.66 -22.40
C LYS A 185 2.52 -13.59 -21.32
N ARG A 186 3.18 -13.93 -20.22
CA ARG A 186 3.37 -13.03 -19.09
C ARG A 186 4.03 -11.74 -19.57
N THR A 187 3.23 -10.69 -19.77
CA THR A 187 3.69 -9.36 -20.15
C THR A 187 3.51 -8.42 -18.97
N SER A 188 4.36 -7.41 -18.88
CA SER A 188 4.14 -6.26 -18.00
C SER A 188 2.72 -5.71 -18.20
N SER A 189 2.14 -5.12 -17.15
CA SER A 189 0.74 -4.66 -17.15
C SER A 189 0.43 -3.80 -18.40
N THR A 190 -0.59 -4.21 -19.15
CA THR A 190 -1.03 -3.60 -20.41
C THR A 190 -2.29 -2.75 -20.25
N TRP A 191 -2.54 -2.25 -19.03
CA TRP A 191 -3.70 -1.41 -18.69
C TRP A 191 -3.82 -0.17 -19.60
N TYR A 192 -2.70 0.31 -20.15
CA TYR A 192 -2.63 1.45 -21.07
C TYR A 192 -3.42 1.24 -22.38
N LYS A 193 -3.82 0.00 -22.69
CA LYS A 193 -4.74 -0.29 -23.81
C LYS A 193 -6.16 0.21 -23.56
N ASN A 194 -6.59 0.28 -22.29
CA ASN A 194 -7.96 0.63 -21.91
C ASN A 194 -8.06 1.98 -21.20
N PHE A 195 -6.99 2.42 -20.54
CA PHE A 195 -6.92 3.68 -19.81
C PHE A 195 -5.71 4.50 -20.24
N THR A 196 -5.90 5.79 -20.44
CA THR A 196 -4.80 6.75 -20.55
C THR A 196 -4.15 6.97 -19.19
N ILE A 197 -2.89 7.44 -19.18
CA ILE A 197 -2.20 7.80 -17.93
C ILE A 197 -2.95 8.88 -17.14
N HIS A 198 -3.60 9.83 -17.84
CA HIS A 198 -4.40 10.87 -17.20
C HIS A 198 -5.69 10.33 -16.60
N GLU A 199 -6.38 9.38 -17.26
CA GLU A 199 -7.56 8.73 -16.69
C GLU A 199 -7.19 7.94 -15.43
N MET A 200 -6.13 7.13 -15.48
CA MET A 200 -5.62 6.39 -14.34
C MET A 200 -5.26 7.34 -13.19
N TRP A 201 -4.48 8.40 -13.47
CA TRP A 201 -4.08 9.37 -12.46
C TRP A 201 -5.29 10.03 -11.80
N ARG A 202 -6.26 10.47 -12.61
CA ARG A 202 -7.48 11.10 -12.12
C ARG A 202 -8.30 10.15 -11.24
N LEU A 203 -8.45 8.89 -11.64
CA LEU A 203 -9.21 7.89 -10.88
C LEU A 203 -8.52 7.54 -9.55
N CYS A 204 -7.20 7.37 -9.56
CA CYS A 204 -6.47 6.97 -8.37
C CYS A 204 -6.17 8.13 -7.42
N PHE A 205 -5.80 9.30 -7.95
CA PHE A 205 -5.20 10.38 -7.16
C PHE A 205 -5.93 11.72 -7.30
N GLY A 206 -6.86 11.86 -8.26
CA GLY A 206 -7.51 13.15 -8.55
C GLY A 206 -8.32 13.73 -7.39
N SER A 207 -8.83 12.88 -6.50
CA SER A 207 -9.59 13.26 -5.31
C SER A 207 -8.75 13.32 -4.02
N MET A 208 -7.45 13.05 -4.10
CA MET A 208 -6.53 13.04 -2.95
C MET A 208 -5.80 14.36 -2.77
N ALA A 209 -5.34 14.59 -1.54
CA ALA A 209 -4.57 15.78 -1.19
C ALA A 209 -3.19 15.66 -1.77
N PRO A 210 -2.48 16.77 -1.97
CA PRO A 210 -1.07 16.70 -2.29
C PRO A 210 -0.27 15.80 -1.34
N TRP A 211 -0.45 15.98 -0.02
CA TRP A 211 0.22 15.17 0.99
C TRP A 211 -0.24 13.71 1.01
N GLU A 212 -1.49 13.41 0.65
CA GLU A 212 -2.01 12.04 0.60
C GLU A 212 -1.42 11.22 -0.56
N VAL A 213 -1.13 11.87 -1.68
CA VAL A 213 -0.38 11.25 -2.79
C VAL A 213 1.07 10.98 -2.37
N GLU A 214 1.64 11.86 -1.53
CA GLU A 214 2.98 11.65 -0.97
C GLU A 214 3.02 10.56 0.12
N GLU A 215 1.95 10.41 0.92
CA GLU A 215 1.74 9.26 1.81
C GLU A 215 1.77 7.96 1.01
N PHE A 216 1.02 7.90 -0.10
CA PHE A 216 1.03 6.75 -1.03
C PHE A 216 2.43 6.47 -1.57
N GLY A 217 3.10 7.50 -2.10
CA GLY A 217 4.44 7.36 -2.68
C GLY A 217 5.48 6.91 -1.66
N SER A 218 5.34 7.34 -0.40
CA SER A 218 6.24 6.94 0.68
C SER A 218 6.05 5.47 1.06
N VAL A 219 4.80 4.99 1.16
CA VAL A 219 4.52 3.56 1.35
C VAL A 219 5.03 2.73 0.17
N TRP A 220 4.88 3.21 -1.06
CA TRP A 220 5.43 2.55 -2.24
C TRP A 220 6.96 2.35 -2.12
N VAL A 221 7.69 3.38 -1.65
CA VAL A 221 9.15 3.31 -1.44
C VAL A 221 9.51 2.39 -0.29
N LEU A 222 8.75 2.41 0.81
CA LEU A 222 8.95 1.47 1.93
C LEU A 222 8.81 0.01 1.47
N VAL A 223 7.77 -0.30 0.71
CA VAL A 223 7.56 -1.63 0.11
C VAL A 223 8.71 -1.98 -0.84
N ARG A 224 9.17 -1.03 -1.67
CA ARG A 224 10.32 -1.22 -2.55
C ARG A 224 11.60 -1.54 -1.78
N ASN A 225 11.83 -0.86 -0.66
CA ASN A 225 13.03 -1.02 0.16
C ASN A 225 13.05 -2.36 0.89
N GLU A 226 11.89 -2.91 1.27
CA GLU A 226 11.82 -4.29 1.77
C GLU A 226 12.22 -5.30 0.71
N TYR A 227 11.75 -5.14 -0.54
CA TYR A 227 12.24 -5.98 -1.63
C TYR A 227 13.74 -5.81 -1.83
N LYS A 228 14.23 -4.57 -1.87
CA LYS A 228 15.67 -4.29 -2.01
C LYS A 228 16.49 -5.03 -0.97
N ARG A 229 16.11 -4.94 0.31
CA ARG A 229 16.77 -5.66 1.42
C ARG A 229 16.84 -7.17 1.15
N MET A 230 15.73 -7.78 0.73
CA MET A 230 15.71 -9.22 0.41
C MET A 230 16.58 -9.57 -0.79
N PHE A 231 16.72 -8.67 -1.78
CA PHE A 231 17.63 -8.88 -2.90
C PHE A 231 19.10 -8.66 -2.52
N ASP A 232 19.41 -7.71 -1.65
CA ASP A 232 20.75 -7.52 -1.10
C ASP A 232 21.20 -8.79 -0.35
N GLU A 233 20.29 -9.44 0.39
CA GLU A 233 20.53 -10.74 1.03
C GLU A 233 20.77 -11.90 0.04
N ILE A 234 20.15 -11.87 -1.14
CA ILE A 234 20.39 -12.86 -2.20
C ILE A 234 21.74 -12.60 -2.86
N GLN A 235 22.03 -11.34 -3.16
CA GLN A 235 23.27 -10.93 -3.82
C GLN A 235 24.52 -11.28 -3.01
N GLN A 236 24.43 -11.25 -1.67
CA GLN A 236 25.49 -11.70 -0.78
C GLN A 236 25.81 -13.20 -0.90
N GLU A 237 24.84 -14.03 -1.32
CA GLU A 237 24.98 -15.48 -1.43
C GLU A 237 25.40 -15.91 -2.84
N PHE A 238 24.85 -15.23 -3.84
CA PHE A 238 25.21 -15.44 -5.24
C PHE A 238 24.86 -14.25 -6.13
N PRO A 239 25.70 -13.94 -7.14
CA PRO A 239 25.38 -12.92 -8.12
C PRO A 239 24.22 -13.35 -9.01
N ARG A 240 23.51 -12.39 -9.61
CA ARG A 240 22.38 -12.62 -10.53
C ARG A 240 22.73 -13.53 -11.71
N THR A 241 23.97 -13.47 -12.17
CA THR A 241 24.47 -14.26 -13.30
C THR A 241 24.72 -15.74 -12.96
N ASP A 242 24.67 -16.11 -11.67
CA ASP A 242 24.84 -17.49 -11.21
C ASP A 242 23.68 -18.38 -11.68
N SER A 243 24.00 -19.62 -12.09
CA SER A 243 23.02 -20.66 -12.41
C SER A 243 22.00 -20.91 -11.30
N ARG A 244 22.37 -20.68 -10.03
CA ARG A 244 21.48 -20.80 -8.87
C ARG A 244 20.27 -19.87 -8.96
N TRP A 245 20.46 -18.62 -9.39
CA TRP A 245 19.35 -17.69 -9.62
C TRP A 245 18.38 -18.22 -10.67
N ARG A 246 18.92 -18.75 -11.78
CA ARG A 246 18.10 -19.33 -12.85
C ARG A 246 17.36 -20.58 -12.38
N SER A 247 17.98 -21.42 -11.55
CA SER A 247 17.34 -22.63 -11.01
C SER A 247 16.19 -22.37 -10.04
N LEU A 248 16.13 -21.17 -9.43
CA LEU A 248 14.99 -20.76 -8.61
C LEU A 248 13.76 -20.41 -9.45
N ARG A 249 13.95 -20.19 -10.76
CA ARG A 249 12.87 -19.86 -11.69
C ARG A 249 12.35 -21.15 -12.35
N PRO A 250 11.03 -21.34 -12.42
CA PRO A 250 10.44 -22.47 -13.14
C PRO A 250 10.83 -22.44 -14.61
N ALA A 251 11.07 -23.61 -15.20
CA ALA A 251 11.42 -23.72 -16.62
C ALA A 251 10.29 -23.23 -17.55
N SER A 252 9.05 -23.24 -17.06
CA SER A 252 7.87 -22.71 -17.76
C SER A 252 7.83 -21.18 -17.81
N LEU A 253 8.65 -20.49 -17.00
CA LEU A 253 8.68 -19.05 -16.97
C LEU A 253 9.49 -18.51 -18.17
N PRO A 254 8.95 -17.54 -18.96
CA PRO A 254 9.69 -16.94 -20.06
C PRO A 254 11.02 -16.32 -19.58
N ALA A 255 12.05 -16.42 -20.43
CA ALA A 255 13.31 -15.73 -20.22
C ALA A 255 13.09 -14.24 -19.97
N ASP A 256 13.86 -13.66 -19.07
CA ASP A 256 13.70 -12.25 -18.70
C ASP A 256 13.96 -11.37 -19.93
N PRO A 257 13.09 -10.39 -20.26
CA PRO A 257 13.36 -9.45 -21.34
C PRO A 257 14.74 -8.78 -21.25
N CYS A 258 15.24 -8.51 -20.04
CA CYS A 258 16.60 -7.98 -19.83
C CYS A 258 17.72 -9.01 -20.09
N GLU A 259 17.45 -10.31 -19.99
CA GLU A 259 18.38 -11.36 -20.44
C GLU A 259 18.41 -11.48 -21.97
N LEU A 260 17.27 -11.23 -22.62
CA LEU A 260 17.14 -11.29 -24.07
C LEU A 260 17.68 -10.04 -24.78
N TYR A 261 17.59 -8.87 -24.13
CA TYR A 261 18.00 -7.58 -24.69
C TYR A 261 18.81 -6.77 -23.65
N PRO A 262 20.07 -7.15 -23.38
CA PRO A 262 20.91 -6.43 -22.42
C PRO A 262 21.20 -5.02 -22.93
N SER A 263 21.01 -4.00 -22.08
CA SER A 263 21.50 -2.64 -22.34
C SER A 263 22.95 -2.53 -21.91
N SER A 264 23.78 -1.81 -22.66
CA SER A 264 25.19 -1.55 -22.29
C SER A 264 25.35 -0.71 -21.01
N SER A 265 24.26 -0.08 -20.55
CA SER A 265 24.19 0.73 -19.33
C SER A 265 23.74 -0.04 -18.09
N ASP A 266 23.19 -1.25 -18.25
CA ASP A 266 22.58 -1.96 -17.15
C ASP A 266 23.66 -2.73 -16.39
N ASP A 267 23.78 -2.49 -15.08
CA ASP A 267 24.58 -3.36 -14.23
C ASP A 267 23.91 -4.74 -14.23
N THR A 268 24.56 -5.70 -14.88
CA THR A 268 24.09 -7.08 -15.01
C THR A 268 23.86 -7.79 -13.67
N ASN A 269 24.42 -7.26 -12.57
CA ASN A 269 24.22 -7.77 -11.22
C ASN A 269 23.21 -6.97 -10.39
N ASP A 270 22.67 -5.86 -10.91
CA ASP A 270 21.67 -5.06 -10.19
C ASP A 270 20.26 -5.66 -10.32
N TYR A 271 19.58 -5.81 -9.19
CA TYR A 271 18.21 -6.30 -9.08
C TYR A 271 17.18 -5.15 -9.04
N SER A 272 17.61 -3.89 -9.06
CA SER A 272 16.75 -2.70 -8.95
C SER A 272 15.61 -2.67 -9.97
N ILE A 273 15.85 -3.22 -11.17
CA ILE A 273 14.89 -3.31 -12.27
C ILE A 273 13.68 -4.21 -11.96
N TYR A 274 13.81 -5.12 -10.99
CA TYR A 274 12.73 -6.04 -10.59
C TYR A 274 11.84 -5.44 -9.51
N LEU A 275 12.40 -4.56 -8.67
CA LEU A 275 11.73 -4.05 -7.49
C LEU A 275 10.44 -3.31 -7.87
N ASN A 276 10.46 -2.54 -8.97
CA ASN A 276 9.29 -1.84 -9.46
C ASN A 276 8.14 -2.80 -9.79
N HIS A 277 8.44 -3.93 -10.44
CA HIS A 277 7.43 -4.94 -10.76
C HIS A 277 6.87 -5.60 -9.50
N LEU A 278 7.74 -5.93 -8.55
CA LEU A 278 7.32 -6.59 -7.31
C LEU A 278 6.44 -5.70 -6.43
N VAL A 279 6.71 -4.38 -6.39
CA VAL A 279 5.80 -3.43 -5.72
C VAL A 279 4.43 -3.43 -6.39
N LEU A 280 4.35 -3.56 -7.72
CA LEU A 280 3.09 -3.62 -8.45
C LEU A 280 2.28 -4.89 -8.20
N LEU A 281 2.84 -5.93 -7.58
CA LEU A 281 2.09 -7.10 -7.08
C LEU A 281 1.28 -6.77 -5.81
N GLY A 282 1.60 -5.65 -5.16
CA GLY A 282 0.86 -5.09 -4.04
C GLY A 282 1.34 -5.53 -2.66
N PRO A 283 0.87 -4.85 -1.59
CA PRO A 283 1.27 -5.14 -0.22
C PRO A 283 0.92 -6.57 0.24
N THR A 284 -0.23 -7.10 -0.15
CA THR A 284 -0.62 -8.49 0.18
C THR A 284 0.38 -9.52 -0.35
N PHE A 285 0.97 -9.30 -1.53
CA PHE A 285 2.03 -10.14 -2.05
C PHE A 285 3.33 -9.99 -1.24
N LEU A 286 3.71 -8.77 -0.82
CA LEU A 286 4.86 -8.59 0.08
C LEU A 286 4.66 -9.37 1.39
N HIS A 287 3.46 -9.32 1.98
CA HIS A 287 3.13 -10.09 3.18
C HIS A 287 3.30 -11.59 2.95
N LYS A 288 2.83 -12.10 1.81
CA LYS A 288 3.03 -13.50 1.40
C LYS A 288 4.52 -13.87 1.34
N VAL A 289 5.37 -13.00 0.79
CA VAL A 289 6.84 -13.20 0.71
C VAL A 289 7.48 -13.22 2.10
N LEU A 290 7.12 -12.28 2.97
CA LEU A 290 7.67 -12.19 4.32
C LEU A 290 7.23 -13.37 5.20
N SER A 291 6.02 -13.88 4.98
CA SER A 291 5.42 -15.00 5.73
C SER A 291 5.94 -16.39 5.34
N GLN A 292 6.87 -16.49 4.37
CA GLN A 292 7.45 -17.79 3.99
C GLN A 292 8.29 -18.37 5.13
N ASN A 293 8.10 -19.66 5.42
CA ASN A 293 8.76 -20.37 6.51
C ASN A 293 10.27 -20.54 6.29
N THR A 294 10.69 -20.70 5.03
CA THR A 294 12.09 -20.93 4.67
C THR A 294 12.61 -19.79 3.79
N ARG A 295 13.91 -19.52 3.91
CA ARG A 295 14.61 -18.55 3.07
C ARG A 295 14.55 -18.95 1.59
N GLU A 296 14.65 -20.24 1.30
CA GLU A 296 14.62 -20.75 -0.07
C GLU A 296 13.24 -20.57 -0.72
N ASP A 297 12.15 -20.83 0.00
CA ASP A 297 10.80 -20.61 -0.53
C ASP A 297 10.52 -19.12 -0.80
N ARG A 298 11.03 -18.24 0.07
CA ARG A 298 11.00 -16.79 -0.16
C ARG A 298 11.74 -16.41 -1.44
N TRP A 299 12.94 -16.94 -1.64
CA TRP A 299 13.74 -16.68 -2.82
C TRP A 299 13.10 -17.21 -4.10
N ARG A 300 12.53 -18.41 -4.06
CA ARG A 300 11.75 -18.96 -5.18
C ARG A 300 10.58 -18.05 -5.50
N LEU A 301 9.80 -17.64 -4.49
CA LEU A 301 8.64 -16.76 -4.70
C LEU A 301 9.05 -15.42 -5.33
N LEU A 302 10.15 -14.82 -4.88
CA LEU A 302 10.73 -13.61 -5.48
C LEU A 302 11.22 -13.85 -6.91
N ALA A 303 11.99 -14.91 -7.16
CA ALA A 303 12.56 -15.22 -8.49
C ALA A 303 11.46 -15.57 -9.51
N CYS A 304 10.44 -16.32 -9.10
CA CYS A 304 9.26 -16.61 -9.89
C CYS A 304 8.53 -15.32 -10.28
N ASN A 305 8.53 -14.31 -9.43
CA ASN A 305 7.76 -13.09 -9.63
C ASN A 305 8.57 -11.88 -10.13
N ALA A 306 9.89 -11.96 -10.16
CA ALA A 306 10.77 -10.90 -10.64
C ALA A 306 10.73 -10.79 -12.18
N ILE A 307 10.11 -9.72 -12.68
CA ILE A 307 10.19 -9.32 -14.10
C ILE A 307 10.78 -7.93 -14.18
N SER A 308 11.68 -7.70 -15.14
CA SER A 308 12.22 -6.38 -15.41
C SER A 308 11.10 -5.38 -15.73
N SER A 309 10.96 -4.32 -14.94
CA SER A 309 10.04 -3.21 -15.21
C SER A 309 10.77 -1.89 -15.15
N LYS A 310 10.85 -1.23 -16.31
CA LYS A 310 11.42 0.12 -16.43
C LYS A 310 10.46 1.23 -15.97
N SER A 311 9.17 0.91 -15.81
CA SER A 311 8.17 1.87 -15.32
C SER A 311 7.97 1.73 -13.82
N SER A 312 7.99 2.86 -13.12
CA SER A 312 7.71 3.00 -11.70
C SER A 312 6.61 4.04 -11.45
N PHE A 313 6.10 4.08 -10.21
CA PHE A 313 5.26 5.19 -9.77
C PHE A 313 5.97 6.55 -9.95
N MET A 314 7.30 6.57 -9.80
CA MET A 314 8.10 7.79 -9.96
C MET A 314 8.11 8.30 -11.40
N ASP A 315 8.14 7.38 -12.37
CA ASP A 315 8.04 7.75 -13.78
C ASP A 315 6.65 8.29 -14.08
N THR A 316 5.61 7.72 -13.46
CA THR A 316 4.22 8.19 -13.58
C THR A 316 4.09 9.64 -13.10
N VAL A 317 4.60 9.95 -11.91
CA VAL A 317 4.60 11.31 -11.33
C VAL A 317 5.37 12.29 -12.22
N ARG A 318 6.49 11.87 -12.82
CA ARG A 318 7.28 12.71 -13.76
C ARG A 318 6.57 12.99 -15.08
N VAL A 319 5.75 12.05 -15.56
CA VAL A 319 5.03 12.17 -16.83
C VAL A 319 3.77 13.02 -16.67
N VAL A 320 3.06 12.92 -15.54
CA VAL A 320 1.87 13.74 -15.25
C VAL A 320 2.31 15.13 -14.80
N ARG A 321 2.78 15.95 -15.77
CA ARG A 321 3.38 17.27 -15.51
C ARG A 321 2.39 18.36 -15.08
N ASN A 322 1.09 18.14 -15.26
CA ASN A 322 0.01 19.05 -14.88
C ASN A 322 -1.29 18.22 -14.75
N PRO A 323 -1.55 17.56 -13.62
CA PRO A 323 -2.85 16.93 -13.43
C PRO A 323 -3.89 18.04 -13.52
N SER A 324 -4.85 17.91 -14.44
CA SER A 324 -5.97 18.85 -14.54
C SER A 324 -6.63 18.92 -13.16
N PRO A 325 -6.73 20.11 -12.54
CA PRO A 325 -7.29 20.24 -11.20
C PRO A 325 -8.79 19.99 -11.30
N GLN A 326 -9.21 18.74 -11.17
CA GLN A 326 -10.59 18.42 -10.87
C GLN A 326 -10.69 18.11 -9.38
N VAL A 327 -11.05 19.17 -8.65
CA VAL A 327 -11.84 19.07 -7.42
C VAL A 327 -11.18 18.23 -6.32
N TRP A 328 -10.04 18.71 -5.80
CA TRP A 328 -9.95 18.81 -4.34
C TRP A 328 -11.21 19.56 -3.93
N SER A 329 -12.16 18.88 -3.26
CA SER A 329 -13.52 19.38 -3.01
C SER A 329 -13.44 20.87 -2.73
N VAL A 330 -13.85 21.66 -3.72
CA VAL A 330 -13.83 23.12 -3.67
C VAL A 330 -14.57 23.55 -2.41
N GLU A 331 -15.55 22.77 -1.96
CA GLU A 331 -16.29 22.90 -0.70
C GLU A 331 -15.45 22.82 0.60
N ARG A 332 -14.31 22.12 0.64
CA ARG A 332 -13.44 22.07 1.84
C ARG A 332 -12.51 23.29 1.96
N CYS A 333 -12.28 24.03 0.87
CA CYS A 333 -11.33 25.15 0.85
C CYS A 333 -11.93 26.50 0.43
N THR A 334 -13.22 26.59 0.08
CA THR A 334 -13.83 27.85 -0.40
C THR A 334 -14.11 28.90 0.67
N ASN A 335 -13.78 28.67 1.95
CA ASN A 335 -13.95 29.69 2.98
C ASN A 335 -12.57 30.19 3.43
N ASP A 336 -12.08 31.20 2.70
CA ASP A 336 -11.18 32.33 3.03
C ASP A 336 -10.14 32.29 4.18
N ASP A 337 -9.79 31.12 4.73
CA ASP A 337 -8.60 30.92 5.56
C ASP A 337 -8.12 29.48 5.38
N THR A 338 -7.26 29.25 4.38
CA THR A 338 -6.71 27.92 4.05
C THR A 338 -6.07 27.22 5.27
N LEU A 339 -5.60 28.00 6.25
CA LEU A 339 -5.03 27.54 7.52
C LEU A 339 -6.09 27.12 8.54
N GLN A 340 -7.16 27.89 8.68
CA GLN A 340 -8.24 27.59 9.63
C GLN A 340 -8.99 26.33 9.19
N GLY A 341 -9.22 26.17 7.88
CA GLY A 341 -9.81 24.95 7.31
C GLY A 341 -8.96 23.70 7.57
N LEU A 342 -7.64 23.78 7.46
CA LEU A 342 -6.75 22.64 7.78
C LEU A 342 -6.73 22.32 9.28
N ARG A 343 -6.78 23.34 10.14
CA ARG A 343 -6.80 23.15 11.61
C ARG A 343 -8.10 22.48 12.10
N THR A 344 -9.22 22.67 11.40
CA THR A 344 -10.49 22.01 11.74
C THR A 344 -10.61 20.59 11.19
N MET A 345 -9.71 20.17 10.30
CA MET A 345 -9.72 18.79 9.79
C MET A 345 -9.27 17.79 10.88
N PRO A 346 -9.80 16.55 10.84
CA PRO A 346 -9.27 15.46 11.65
C PRO A 346 -7.76 15.29 11.46
N ALA A 347 -7.05 14.90 12.52
CA ALA A 347 -5.59 14.78 12.47
C ALA A 347 -5.11 13.88 11.32
N ILE A 348 -5.82 12.78 11.01
CA ILE A 348 -5.46 11.88 9.91
C ILE A 348 -5.49 12.56 8.53
N ASP A 349 -6.33 13.58 8.34
CA ASP A 349 -6.48 14.27 7.05
C ASP A 349 -5.56 15.48 6.90
N GLN A 350 -4.95 15.93 8.00
CA GLN A 350 -3.93 16.99 7.97
C GLN A 350 -2.60 16.45 7.43
N PRO A 351 -1.75 17.31 6.82
CA PRO A 351 -0.38 16.92 6.52
C PRO A 351 0.41 16.63 7.80
N ASN A 352 1.33 15.67 7.73
CA ASN A 352 2.18 15.34 8.88
C ASN A 352 3.26 16.41 9.14
N PRO A 353 3.90 16.42 10.32
CA PRO A 353 4.94 17.39 10.66
C PRO A 353 6.12 17.36 9.68
N GLY A 354 6.52 16.17 9.21
CA GLY A 354 7.59 16.00 8.22
C GLY A 354 7.31 16.74 6.91
N TRP A 355 6.08 16.61 6.42
CA TRP A 355 5.58 17.31 5.24
C TRP A 355 5.59 18.82 5.47
N LYS A 356 5.07 19.29 6.60
CA LYS A 356 5.06 20.72 6.96
C LYS A 356 6.49 21.29 6.98
N GLN A 357 7.42 20.61 7.64
CA GLN A 357 8.82 21.04 7.73
C GLN A 357 9.53 20.99 6.37
N HIS A 358 9.23 20.00 5.52
CA HIS A 358 9.85 19.88 4.20
C HIS A 358 9.44 21.02 3.27
N TRP A 359 8.13 21.27 3.18
CA TRP A 359 7.58 22.25 2.25
C TRP A 359 7.70 23.69 2.77
N HIS A 360 7.80 23.89 4.09
CA HIS A 360 7.79 25.24 4.71
C HIS A 360 9.03 25.58 5.56
N GLY A 361 9.92 24.64 5.90
CA GLY A 361 11.18 24.88 6.64
C GLY A 361 11.08 24.74 8.18
N GLN A 362 12.24 24.71 8.86
CA GLN A 362 12.37 24.47 10.31
C GLN A 362 11.93 25.64 11.22
N ASP A 363 11.90 26.87 10.71
CA ASP A 363 11.56 28.08 11.50
C ASP A 363 10.05 28.37 11.59
N VAL A 364 9.21 27.45 11.13
CA VAL A 364 7.75 27.61 11.06
C VAL A 364 7.07 26.86 12.20
N ALA A 365 7.63 26.95 13.42
CA ALA A 365 6.90 26.51 14.61
C ALA A 365 5.63 27.36 14.82
N ASP A 366 5.61 28.60 14.31
CA ASP A 366 4.50 29.55 14.53
C ASP A 366 4.17 30.46 13.32
N PHE A 367 4.65 30.18 12.10
CA PHE A 367 4.37 31.06 10.94
C PHE A 367 3.25 30.56 10.01
N GLU A 368 2.18 31.35 10.03
CA GLU A 368 0.86 31.14 9.45
C GLU A 368 0.80 31.60 7.98
N SER A 369 1.70 31.11 7.12
CA SER A 369 1.55 31.28 5.67
C SER A 369 2.06 30.08 4.86
N PHE A 370 1.14 29.46 4.12
CA PHE A 370 1.44 28.45 3.11
C PHE A 370 1.89 29.14 1.82
N THR A 371 3.13 29.62 1.77
CA THR A 371 3.76 29.96 0.48
C THR A 371 4.79 28.89 0.12
N PRO A 372 4.74 28.32 -1.11
CA PRO A 372 5.76 27.40 -1.56
C PRO A 372 7.11 28.10 -1.60
N ARG A 373 8.16 27.39 -1.18
CA ARG A 373 9.54 27.89 -1.21
C ARG A 373 9.96 28.18 -2.66
N SER A 374 9.84 29.43 -3.09
CA SER A 374 10.51 29.92 -4.29
C SER A 374 11.97 30.16 -3.94
N THR A 375 12.81 29.14 -4.09
CA THR A 375 14.26 29.36 -4.03
C THR A 375 14.69 30.07 -5.30
N VAL A 376 14.99 31.35 -5.11
CA VAL A 376 15.70 32.24 -6.02
C VAL A 376 16.93 31.55 -6.61
N GLY A 377 16.99 31.50 -7.94
CA GLY A 377 18.23 31.52 -8.73
C GLY A 377 18.74 30.18 -9.25
N THR A 378 18.19 29.66 -10.35
CA THR A 378 18.89 29.45 -11.65
C THR A 378 18.02 28.72 -12.69
N SER A 379 18.03 29.28 -13.91
CA SER A 379 17.53 28.74 -15.20
C SER A 379 16.10 28.21 -15.30
N GLY A 380 15.17 29.10 -15.68
CA GLY A 380 14.43 29.02 -16.95
C GLY A 380 13.40 27.92 -17.23
N ASP A 381 13.38 26.79 -16.53
CA ASP A 381 12.48 25.67 -16.89
C ASP A 381 11.94 24.85 -15.70
N THR A 382 12.22 25.28 -14.46
CA THR A 382 11.67 24.68 -13.24
C THR A 382 10.27 25.22 -12.96
N GLN A 383 9.29 24.80 -13.76
CA GLN A 383 7.88 24.88 -13.34
C GLN A 383 7.74 24.17 -11.99
N LEU A 384 7.14 24.88 -11.01
CA LEU A 384 6.91 24.40 -9.64
C LEU A 384 6.35 22.98 -9.66
N ARG A 385 7.10 22.01 -9.17
CA ARG A 385 6.54 20.68 -8.88
C ARG A 385 5.66 20.80 -7.65
N THR A 386 4.37 20.51 -7.80
CA THR A 386 3.42 20.38 -6.68
C THR A 386 3.60 19.06 -5.93
N PHE A 387 4.34 18.10 -6.50
CA PHE A 387 4.54 16.75 -5.98
C PHE A 387 5.96 16.23 -6.25
N GLY A 388 6.52 15.48 -5.29
CA GLY A 388 7.55 14.47 -5.56
C GLY A 388 9.01 14.89 -5.42
N HIS A 389 9.83 13.86 -5.17
CA HIS A 389 11.31 13.78 -5.13
C HIS A 389 12.09 15.10 -5.33
N CYS A 390 12.59 15.65 -4.22
CA CYS A 390 13.69 16.63 -4.19
C CYS A 390 15.04 15.89 -4.09
N ALA A 391 16.11 16.46 -4.65
CA ALA A 391 17.44 15.84 -4.59
C ALA A 391 17.84 15.55 -3.13
N GLY A 392 18.22 14.29 -2.84
CA GLY A 392 18.57 13.82 -1.49
C GLY A 392 17.43 13.16 -0.69
N TRP A 393 16.19 13.14 -1.19
CA TRP A 393 15.05 12.50 -0.52
C TRP A 393 14.33 11.53 -1.46
N GLU A 394 14.37 10.24 -1.14
CA GLU A 394 13.74 9.17 -1.94
C GLU A 394 12.20 9.08 -1.75
N TRP A 395 11.58 9.89 -0.87
CA TRP A 395 10.20 10.47 -0.92
C TRP A 395 9.79 11.07 0.44
N GLY A 396 8.83 12.01 0.39
CA GLY A 396 8.62 13.15 1.29
C GLY A 396 7.75 12.98 2.53
N TYR A 397 7.24 11.79 2.83
CA TYR A 397 6.76 11.54 4.18
C TYR A 397 7.96 11.18 5.03
N ALA A 398 8.62 12.19 5.59
CA ALA A 398 9.38 11.93 6.78
C ALA A 398 8.37 11.30 7.75
N LEU A 399 8.59 10.04 8.14
CA LEU A 399 7.89 9.40 9.27
C LEU A 399 8.31 10.11 10.57
N TRP A 400 8.21 11.44 10.58
CA TRP A 400 8.47 12.31 11.70
C TRP A 400 7.15 12.46 12.40
N ASP A 401 6.92 11.47 13.25
CA ASP A 401 5.85 11.52 14.20
C ASP A 401 6.09 12.67 15.19
N ALA A 402 5.02 13.37 15.56
CA ALA A 402 5.06 14.41 16.58
C ALA A 402 5.30 13.82 17.99
N ALA A 403 5.15 12.50 18.16
CA ALA A 403 5.48 11.80 19.39
C ALA A 403 7.00 11.68 19.57
N ARG A 404 7.61 12.76 20.09
CA ARG A 404 8.92 12.67 20.75
C ARG A 404 8.77 12.21 22.19
#